data_AF-X1C9E0-F1
#
_entry.id   AF-X1C9E0-F1
#
_cell.length_a   1.000
_cell.length_b   1.000
_cell.length_c   1.000
_cell.angle_alpha   90.00
_cell.angle_beta   90.00
_cell.angle_gamma   90.00
#
_symmetry.space_group_name_H-M   'P 1'
#
loop_
_entity.id
_entity.type
_entity.pdbx_description
1 polymer ?
#
loop_
_entity_poly.entity_id
_entity_poly.type
_entity_poly.pdbx_seq_one_letter_code
_entity_poly.pdbx_strand_id
1 'polypeptide(L)' 'MSKNPTVVFVQPREVVIEEREIPSPQLNELLIKTEYTLISTGTELTIVN' A
#
# COMPACT_ATOMS: atom_id res chain seq x y z
N MET A 1 1.48 18.92 -5.74
CA MET A 1 1.73 17.47 -5.87
C MET A 1 0.57 16.74 -5.22
N SER A 2 -0.04 15.80 -5.92
CA SER A 2 -1.15 15.02 -5.36
C SER A 2 -0.58 14.05 -4.33
N LYS A 3 -1.11 14.11 -3.11
CA LYS A 3 -0.75 13.24 -1.98
C LYS A 3 -1.33 11.84 -2.22
N ASN A 4 -0.50 10.79 -2.13
CA ASN A 4 -0.93 9.39 -2.25
C ASN A 4 -0.61 8.63 -0.95
N PRO A 5 -1.49 8.70 0.06
CA PRO A 5 -1.27 8.03 1.33
C PRO A 5 -1.19 6.52 1.11
N THR A 6 -0.06 5.95 1.51
CA THR A 6 0.28 4.55 1.26
C THR A 6 0.56 3.85 2.58
N VAL A 7 -0.06 2.70 2.80
CA VAL A 7 0.25 1.82 3.94
C VAL A 7 1.56 1.10 3.66
N VAL A 8 2.55 1.25 4.54
CA VAL A 8 3.90 0.70 4.39
C VAL A 8 4.25 -0.11 5.62
N PHE A 9 4.66 -1.36 5.40
CA PHE A 9 5.19 -2.23 6.44
C PHE A 9 6.71 -2.07 6.45
N VAL A 10 7.23 -1.35 7.43
CA VAL A 10 8.65 -0.99 7.48
C VAL A 10 9.51 -2.06 8.15
N GLN A 11 8.94 -2.81 9.09
CA GLN A 11 9.52 -3.98 9.74
C GLN A 11 8.43 -4.82 10.39
N PRO A 12 8.73 -6.03 10.91
CA PRO A 12 7.74 -6.82 11.63
C PRO A 12 7.04 -6.03 12.73
N ARG A 13 5.71 -6.09 12.72
CA ARG A 13 4.83 -5.40 13.70
C ARG A 13 4.86 -3.87 13.63
N GLU A 14 5.48 -3.28 12.60
CA GLU A 14 5.47 -1.82 12.39
C GLU A 14 4.89 -1.46 11.03
N VAL A 15 3.86 -0.62 11.07
CA VAL A 15 3.15 -0.13 9.89
C VAL A 15 2.99 1.38 10.01
N VAL A 16 3.29 2.08 8.93
CA VAL A 16 3.17 3.53 8.83
C VAL A 16 2.32 3.91 7.61
N ILE A 17 1.80 5.14 7.62
CA ILE A 17 1.21 5.76 6.44
C ILE A 17 2.18 6.82 5.94
N GLU A 18 2.68 6.62 4.73
CA GLU A 18 3.58 7.56 4.06
C GLU A 18 2.85 8.27 2.92
N GLU A 19 3.17 9.54 2.70
CA GLU A 19 2.79 10.22 1.47
C GLU A 19 3.76 9.84 0.36
N ARG A 20 3.27 9.17 -0.68
CA ARG A 20 4.06 8.80 -1.86
C ARG A 20 3.57 9.54 -3.10
N GLU A 21 4.34 9.46 -4.18
CA GLU A 21 3.89 9.95 -5.48
C GLU A 21 2.84 8.99 -6.07
N ILE A 22 1.95 9.51 -6.91
CA ILE A 22 1.04 8.67 -7.69
C ILE A 22 1.87 8.00 -8.79
N PRO A 23 1.84 6.67 -8.93
CA PRO A 23 2.61 5.98 -9.95
C PRO A 23 2.09 6.29 -11.36
N SER A 24 2.98 6.25 -12.35
CA SER A 24 2.61 6.34 -13.77
C SER A 24 2.53 4.93 -14.37
N PRO A 25 1.36 4.49 -14.88
CA PRO A 25 1.20 3.15 -15.43
C PRO A 25 2.03 2.98 -16.72
N GLN A 26 2.58 1.79 -16.93
CA GLN A 26 3.24 1.40 -18.17
C GLN A 26 2.25 0.86 -19.22
N LEU A 27 2.77 0.48 -20.39
CA LEU A 27 1.96 -0.15 -21.43
C LEU A 27 1.31 -1.44 -20.89
N ASN A 28 -0.01 -1.52 -20.99
CA ASN A 28 -0.87 -2.60 -20.48
C ASN A 28 -1.09 -2.61 -18.94
N GLU A 29 -0.82 -1.51 -18.25
CA GLU A 29 -1.18 -1.33 -16.84
C GLU A 29 -2.34 -0.34 -16.68
N LEU A 30 -3.03 -0.41 -15.53
CA LEU A 30 -4.06 0.54 -15.15
C LEU A 30 -3.65 1.26 -13.87
N LEU A 31 -3.87 2.58 -13.84
CA LEU A 31 -3.82 3.34 -12.60
C LEU A 31 -5.16 3.19 -11.87
N ILE A 32 -5.13 2.55 -10.70
CA ILE A 32 -6.34 2.28 -9.91
C ILE A 32 -6.35 3.17 -8.67
N LYS A 33 -7.52 3.75 -8.38
CA LYS A 33 -7.81 4.35 -7.07
C LYS A 33 -8.52 3.32 -6.21
N THR A 34 -7.85 2.87 -5.16
CA THR A 34 -8.42 1.93 -4.20
C THR A 34 -9.45 2.65 -3.31
N GLU A 35 -10.70 2.20 -3.31
CA GLU A 35 -11.75 2.71 -2.41
C GLU A 35 -11.83 1.88 -1.12
N TYR A 36 -11.60 0.56 -1.21
CA TYR A 36 -11.60 -0.36 -0.08
C TYR A 36 -10.49 -1.39 -0.22
N THR A 37 -9.84 -1.73 0.89
CA THR A 37 -8.91 -2.85 0.98
C THR A 37 -9.36 -3.79 2.09
N LEU A 38 -9.29 -5.09 1.83
CA LEU A 38 -9.54 -6.10 2.84
C LEU A 38 -8.27 -6.30 3.66
N ILE A 39 -8.42 -6.49 4.97
CA ILE A 39 -7.34 -6.88 5.88
C ILE A 39 -7.62 -8.32 6.34
N SER A 40 -6.62 -9.18 6.27
CA SER A 40 -6.70 -10.59 6.65
C SER A 40 -5.59 -10.97 7.63
N THR A 41 -5.84 -11.95 8.47
CA THR A 41 -4.77 -12.46 9.35
C THR A 41 -3.64 -13.10 8.55
N GLY A 42 -3.93 -13.72 7.40
CA GLY A 42 -2.92 -14.40 6.58
C GLY A 42 -1.91 -13.46 5.92
N THR A 43 -2.33 -12.31 5.41
CA THR A 43 -1.42 -11.37 4.72
C THR A 43 -0.72 -10.46 5.72
N GLU A 44 -1.48 -9.80 6.58
CA GLU A 44 -0.96 -8.76 7.47
C GLU A 44 -0.18 -9.33 8.68
N LEU A 45 -0.47 -10.57 9.11
CA LEU A 45 0.34 -11.23 10.17
C LEU A 45 1.53 -12.02 9.62
N THR A 46 1.65 -12.29 8.31
CA THR A 46 2.88 -12.92 7.80
C THR A 46 4.09 -12.01 7.96
N ILE A 47 3.87 -10.70 8.03
CA ILE A 47 4.91 -9.70 8.30
C ILE A 47 5.35 -9.71 9.78
N VAL A 48 4.62 -10.34 10.72
CA VAL A 48 4.94 -10.29 12.15
C VAL A 48 5.88 -11.40 12.68
N ASN A 49 6.44 -12.23 11.79
CA ASN A 49 7.37 -13.33 12.13
C ASN A 49 8.77 -13.14 11.53
#